data_AF-A0A6B2SC61-F1
#
_entry.id   AF-A0A6B2SC61-F1
#
_cell.length_a   1.000
_cell.length_b   1.000
_cell.length_c   1.000
_cell.angle_alpha   90.00
_cell.angle_beta   90.00
_cell.angle_gamma   90.00
#
_symmetry.space_group_name_H-M   'P 1'
#
loop_
_entity.id
_entity.type
_entity.pdbx_description
1 polymer ?
#
loop_
_entity_poly.entity_id
_entity_poly.type
_entity_poly.pdbx_seq_one_letter_code
_entity_poly.pdbx_strand_id
1 'polypeptide(L)'
;MGVGTSVLAIDAGNSKTDVAVVAADGRIVGTARGGGFQPPRVGVETAVDTLEEAVARALAEAGADSVGHVSACLANADLPVEERELAEALRRRAWGPSVDVRNDTF
;
A
#
# COMPACT_ATOMS: atom_id res chain seq x y z
N MET A 1 -22.07 -1.41 -10.74
CA MET A 1 -21.26 -2.60 -10.42
C MET A 1 -20.82 -2.44 -8.99
N GLY A 2 -21.30 -3.33 -8.10
CA GLY A 2 -21.13 -3.17 -6.66
C GLY A 2 -19.66 -3.18 -6.29
N VAL A 3 -19.30 -2.35 -5.31
CA VAL A 3 -17.99 -2.29 -4.64
C VAL A 3 -17.75 -3.65 -3.98
N GLY A 4 -17.37 -4.66 -4.77
CA GLY A 4 -16.85 -5.91 -4.23
C GLY A 4 -15.57 -5.54 -3.51
N THR A 5 -15.50 -5.84 -2.21
CA THR A 5 -14.39 -5.55 -1.29
C THR A 5 -13.05 -5.97 -1.90
N SER A 6 -12.44 -5.07 -2.65
CA SER A 6 -11.10 -5.24 -3.18
C SER A 6 -10.08 -4.87 -2.11
N VAL A 7 -8.90 -5.45 -2.22
CA VAL A 7 -7.76 -5.18 -1.36
C VAL A 7 -6.69 -4.51 -2.20
N LEU A 8 -6.12 -3.41 -1.71
CA LEU A 8 -4.86 -2.86 -2.19
C LEU A 8 -3.73 -3.53 -1.41
N ALA A 9 -2.98 -4.40 -2.07
CA ALA A 9 -1.80 -5.03 -1.51
C ALA A 9 -0.55 -4.22 -1.91
N ILE A 10 0.27 -3.86 -0.93
CA ILE A 10 1.54 -3.14 -1.13
C ILE A 10 2.66 -3.98 -0.52
N ASP A 11 3.66 -4.31 -1.33
CA ASP A 11 4.91 -4.94 -0.91
C ASP A 11 6.05 -3.96 -1.20
N ALA A 12 6.58 -3.31 -0.18
CA ALA A 12 7.55 -2.23 -0.32
C ALA A 12 8.87 -2.59 0.35
N GLY A 13 9.86 -3.01 -0.45
CA GLY A 13 11.23 -3.21 -0.01
C GLY A 13 12.07 -1.93 -0.13
N ASN A 14 13.30 -1.99 0.39
CA ASN A 14 14.24 -0.86 0.31
C ASN A 14 14.55 -0.40 -1.13
N SER A 15 14.40 -1.26 -2.15
CA SER A 15 14.76 -0.94 -3.55
C SER A 15 13.59 -0.82 -4.51
N LYS A 16 12.44 -1.42 -4.19
CA LYS A 16 11.27 -1.45 -5.07
C LYS A 16 9.99 -1.59 -4.26
N THR A 17 8.88 -1.17 -4.86
CA THR A 17 7.53 -1.41 -4.36
C THR A 17 6.73 -2.12 -5.43
N ASP A 18 6.09 -3.24 -5.10
CA ASP A 18 5.09 -3.91 -5.92
C ASP A 18 3.70 -3.62 -5.32
N VAL A 19 2.75 -3.22 -6.18
CA VAL A 19 1.37 -2.90 -5.79
C VAL A 19 0.41 -3.75 -6.61
N ALA A 20 -0.61 -4.29 -5.98
CA ALA A 20 -1.69 -5.02 -6.63
C ALA A 20 -3.06 -4.65 -6.07
N VAL A 21 -4.06 -4.54 -6.95
CA VAL A 21 -5.47 -4.51 -6.57
C VAL A 21 -6.02 -5.91 -6.75
N VAL A 22 -6.50 -6.50 -5.66
CA VAL A 22 -7.04 -7.86 -5.60
C VAL A 22 -8.54 -7.78 -5.45
N ALA A 23 -9.29 -8.36 -6.38
CA ALA A 23 -10.74 -8.46 -6.32
C ALA A 23 -11.19 -9.47 -5.25
N ALA A 24 -12.47 -9.41 -4.86
CA ALA A 24 -13.03 -10.28 -3.82
C ALA A 24 -12.95 -11.79 -4.15
N ASP A 25 -12.81 -12.15 -5.43
CA ASP A 25 -12.61 -13.53 -5.90
C ASP A 25 -11.12 -13.95 -5.93
N GLY A 26 -10.22 -13.10 -5.43
CA GLY A 26 -8.78 -13.34 -5.39
C GLY A 26 -8.03 -13.03 -6.69
N ARG A 27 -8.72 -12.57 -7.74
CA ARG A 27 -8.04 -12.19 -8.98
C ARG A 27 -7.33 -10.84 -8.82
N ILE A 28 -6.12 -10.75 -9.37
CA ILE A 28 -5.45 -9.46 -9.54
C ILE A 28 -6.10 -8.74 -10.73
N VAL A 29 -6.57 -7.53 -10.49
CA VAL A 29 -7.27 -6.69 -11.49
C VAL A 29 -6.54 -5.40 -11.83
N GLY A 30 -5.45 -5.11 -11.13
CA GLY A 30 -4.54 -4.01 -11.45
C GLY A 30 -3.22 -4.17 -10.72
N THR A 31 -2.12 -3.71 -11.33
CA THR A 31 -0.77 -3.82 -10.78
C THR A 31 0.08 -2.60 -11.12
N ALA A 32 1.08 -2.33 -10.29
CA ALA A 32 2.10 -1.36 -10.61
C ALA A 32 3.39 -1.68 -9.84
N ARG A 33 4.49 -1.14 -10.32
CA ARG A 33 5.77 -1.13 -9.63
C ARG A 33 6.28 0.28 -9.44
N GLY A 34 6.74 0.61 -8.24
CA GLY A 34 7.33 1.89 -7.86
C GLY A 34 8.76 1.77 -7.32
N GLY A 35 9.30 2.89 -6.86
CA GLY A 35 10.62 2.99 -6.23
C GLY A 35 10.68 2.29 -4.86
N GLY A 36 11.84 2.37 -4.22
CA GLY A 36 12.08 1.78 -2.90
C GLY A 36 11.51 2.60 -1.75
N PHE A 37 11.31 1.94 -0.61
CA PHE A 37 10.72 2.50 0.60
C PHE A 37 11.76 2.55 1.73
N GLN A 38 12.19 3.77 2.13
CA GLN A 38 13.28 3.96 3.10
C GLN A 38 12.96 5.07 4.15
N PRO A 39 11.92 4.91 4.99
CA PRO A 39 11.55 5.90 6.02
C PRO A 39 12.72 6.37 6.91
N PRO A 40 13.67 5.50 7.34
CA PRO A 40 14.80 5.96 8.16
C PRO A 40 15.71 6.99 7.47
N ARG A 41 15.69 7.07 6.13
CA ARG A 41 16.51 8.01 5.37
C ARG A 41 15.78 9.30 5.01
N VAL A 42 14.48 9.23 4.73
CA VAL A 42 13.71 10.36 4.16
C VAL A 42 12.54 10.83 5.03
N GLY A 43 12.29 10.15 6.15
CA GLY A 43 11.12 10.34 7.01
C GLY A 43 9.89 9.56 6.50
N VAL A 44 8.94 9.32 7.41
CA VAL A 44 7.72 8.52 7.14
C VAL A 44 6.87 9.14 6.03
N GLU A 45 6.55 10.43 6.11
CA GLU A 45 5.68 11.08 5.13
C GLU A 45 6.25 11.02 3.72
N THR A 46 7.51 11.44 3.57
CA THR A 46 8.22 11.40 2.28
C THR A 46 8.28 9.97 1.74
N ALA A 47 8.51 8.97 2.58
CA ALA A 47 8.53 7.58 2.16
C ALA A 47 7.14 7.13 1.66
N VAL A 48 6.06 7.49 2.37
CA VAL A 48 4.69 7.17 1.96
C VAL A 48 4.28 7.88 0.68
N ASP A 49 4.72 9.13 0.46
CA ASP A 49 4.50 9.86 -0.80
C ASP A 49 5.01 9.07 -2.02
N THR A 50 6.11 8.33 -1.89
CA THR A 50 6.69 7.56 -3.00
C THR A 50 5.80 6.40 -3.46
N LEU A 51 4.85 5.96 -2.64
CA LEU A 51 3.91 4.88 -2.97
C LEU A 51 2.77 5.38 -3.87
N GLU A 52 2.45 6.68 -3.83
CA GLU A 52 1.26 7.26 -4.44
C GLU A 52 1.16 6.98 -5.94
N GLU A 53 2.25 7.15 -6.68
CA GLU A 53 2.26 6.93 -8.12
C GLU A 53 1.98 5.45 -8.49
N ALA A 54 2.55 4.50 -7.74
CA ALA A 54 2.32 3.08 -7.97
C ALA A 54 0.87 2.71 -7.62
N VAL A 55 0.36 3.21 -6.50
CA VAL A 55 -1.03 2.98 -6.08
C VAL A 55 -2.01 3.56 -7.09
N ALA A 56 -1.82 4.79 -7.53
CA ALA A 56 -2.68 5.44 -8.52
C ALA A 56 -2.73 4.66 -9.84
N ARG A 57 -1.59 4.12 -10.31
CA ARG A 57 -1.55 3.29 -11.52
C ARG A 57 -2.27 1.96 -11.35
N ALA A 58 -2.08 1.27 -10.22
CA ALA A 58 -2.76 0.00 -9.97
C ALA A 58 -4.29 0.17 -9.85
N LEU A 59 -4.73 1.25 -9.19
CA LEU A 59 -6.14 1.63 -9.08
C LEU A 59 -6.74 1.98 -10.44
N ALA A 60 -6.02 2.76 -11.26
CA ALA A 60 -6.44 3.10 -12.61
C ALA A 60 -6.57 1.86 -13.52
N GLU A 61 -5.61 0.92 -13.45
CA GLU A 61 -5.70 -0.35 -14.19
C GLU A 61 -6.91 -1.19 -13.75
N ALA A 62 -7.20 -1.18 -12.44
CA ALA A 62 -8.38 -1.84 -11.88
C ALA A 62 -9.72 -1.13 -12.17
N GLY A 63 -9.69 0.07 -12.76
CA GLY A 63 -10.88 0.88 -13.00
C GLY A 63 -11.59 1.31 -11.71
N ALA A 64 -10.84 1.55 -10.63
CA ALA A 64 -11.35 1.90 -9.31
C ALA A 64 -10.67 3.16 -8.75
N ASP A 65 -11.40 3.96 -7.99
CA ASP A 65 -10.84 5.13 -7.29
C ASP A 65 -10.35 4.80 -5.86
N SER A 66 -10.87 3.71 -5.29
CA SER A 66 -10.55 3.24 -3.93
C SER A 66 -10.85 1.76 -3.75
N VAL A 67 -10.36 1.18 -2.65
CA VAL A 67 -10.56 -0.21 -2.25
C VAL A 67 -11.25 -0.32 -0.90
N GLY A 68 -11.70 -1.53 -0.53
CA GLY A 68 -12.28 -1.78 0.78
C GLY A 68 -11.26 -1.89 1.91
N HIS A 69 -10.02 -2.28 1.59
CA HIS A 69 -8.95 -2.48 2.57
C HIS A 69 -7.56 -2.29 1.95
N VAL A 70 -6.63 -1.73 2.70
CA VAL A 70 -5.20 -1.66 2.35
C VAL A 70 -4.43 -2.61 3.25
N SER A 71 -3.68 -3.53 2.64
CA SER A 71 -2.74 -4.41 3.32
C SER A 71 -1.34 -4.09 2.84
N ALA A 72 -0.47 -3.60 3.72
CA ALA A 72 0.86 -3.13 3.35
C ALA A 72 1.95 -3.87 4.14
N CYS A 73 2.79 -4.62 3.43
CA CYS A 73 4.02 -5.21 3.94
C CYS A 73 5.17 -4.27 3.57
N LEU A 74 5.75 -3.60 4.57
CA LEU A 74 6.69 -2.49 4.38
C LEU A 74 8.03 -2.77 5.06
N ALA A 75 9.12 -2.53 4.34
CA ALA A 75 10.46 -2.52 4.89
C ALA A 75 10.60 -1.44 5.97
N ASN A 76 11.42 -1.72 6.98
CA ASN A 76 11.69 -0.82 8.11
C ASN A 76 10.48 -0.60 9.04
N ALA A 77 9.44 -1.45 8.94
CA ALA A 77 8.38 -1.55 9.94
C ALA A 77 8.73 -2.66 10.95
N ASP A 78 9.87 -2.52 11.64
CA ASP A 78 10.45 -3.58 12.47
C ASP A 78 9.86 -3.60 13.89
N LEU A 79 9.41 -2.44 14.36
CA LEU A 79 8.84 -2.24 15.69
C LEU A 79 7.33 -1.95 15.62
N PRO A 80 6.55 -2.36 16.64
CA PRO A 80 5.12 -2.05 16.68
C PRO A 80 4.76 -0.57 16.65
N VAL A 81 5.70 0.32 17.03
CA VAL A 81 5.49 1.78 16.91
C VAL A 81 5.62 2.26 15.47
N GLU A 82 6.57 1.70 14.72
CA GLU A 82 6.79 2.02 13.30
C GLU A 82 5.61 1.55 12.46
N GLU A 83 5.11 0.33 12.70
CA GLU A 83 3.89 -0.17 12.05
C GLU A 83 2.69 0.76 12.29
N ARG A 84 2.52 1.29 13.51
CA ARG A 84 1.43 2.22 13.83
C ARG A 84 1.59 3.56 13.13
N GLU A 85 2.79 4.15 13.16
CA GLU A 85 3.08 5.42 12.50
C GLU A 85 2.86 5.33 10.99
N LEU A 86 3.32 4.23 10.37
CA LEU A 86 3.10 3.93 8.96
C LEU A 86 1.62 3.71 8.65
N ALA A 87 0.89 2.97 9.49
CA ALA A 87 -0.54 2.75 9.31
C ALA A 87 -1.33 4.06 9.41
N GLU A 88 -0.96 4.96 10.31
CA GLU A 88 -1.56 6.30 10.40
C GLU A 88 -1.26 7.14 9.16
N ALA A 89 -0.02 7.11 8.66
CA ALA A 89 0.37 7.82 7.44
C ALA A 89 -0.38 7.32 6.19
N LEU A 90 -0.53 6.00 6.05
CA LEU A 90 -1.30 5.40 4.96
C LEU A 90 -2.80 5.68 5.08
N ARG A 91 -3.38 5.68 6.30
CA ARG A 91 -4.80 6.04 6.50
C ARG A 91 -5.11 7.46 6.02
N ARG A 92 -4.17 8.41 6.19
CA ARG A 92 -4.33 9.78 5.69
C ARG A 92 -4.45 9.87 4.16
N ARG A 93 -3.99 8.85 3.42
CA ARG A 93 -4.08 8.79 1.95
C ARG A 93 -5.47 8.40 1.45
N ALA A 94 -6.33 7.86 2.31
CA ALA A 94 -7.70 7.53 1.99
C ALA A 94 -7.90 6.57 0.79
N TRP A 95 -6.92 5.69 0.51
CA TRP A 95 -7.05 4.65 -0.52
C TRP A 95 -8.09 3.58 -0.17
N GLY A 96 -8.37 3.42 1.12
CA GLY A 96 -9.44 2.58 1.63
C GLY A 96 -9.80 2.94 3.08
N PRO A 97 -10.96 2.50 3.59
CA PRO A 97 -11.44 2.84 4.92
C PRO A 97 -10.71 2.08 6.05
N SER A 98 -9.91 1.07 5.70
CA SER A 98 -9.14 0.26 6.65
C SER A 98 -7.74 -0.01 6.13
N VAL A 99 -6.77 -0.04 7.04
CA VAL A 99 -5.34 -0.22 6.76
C VAL A 99 -4.74 -1.15 7.80
N ASP A 100 -4.06 -2.20 7.35
CA ASP A 100 -3.14 -3.02 8.14
C ASP A 100 -1.71 -2.87 7.59
N VAL A 101 -0.74 -2.73 8.48
CA VAL A 101 0.69 -2.64 8.15
C VAL A 101 1.44 -3.75 8.85
N ARG A 102 2.34 -4.39 8.12
CA ARG A 102 3.28 -5.41 8.59
C ARG A 102 4.67 -5.11 8.06
N ASN A 103 5.66 -5.70 8.69
CA ASN A 103 7.01 -5.80 8.13
C ASN A 103 7.00 -6.56 6.78
N ASP A 104 7.95 -6.28 5.90
CA ASP A 104 8.10 -6.98 4.61
C ASP A 104 8.58 -8.43 4.72
N THR A 105 8.99 -8.87 5.91
CA THR A 105 9.47 -10.24 6.17
C THR A 105 8.46 -11.17 6.85
N PHE A 106 7.33 -10.66 7.39
CA PHE A 106 6.40 -11.41 8.24
C PHE A 106 4.95 -11.39 7.75
#